data_AF-A0A0R3PCY3-F1
#
_entry.id   AF-A0A0R3PCY3-F1
#
_cell.length_a   1.000
_cell.length_b   1.000
_cell.length_c   1.000
_cell.angle_alpha   90.00
_cell.angle_beta   90.00
_cell.angle_gamma   90.00
#
_symmetry.space_group_name_H-M   'P 1'
#
loop_
_entity.id
_entity.type
_entity.pdbx_description
1 polymer ?
#
loop_
_entity_poly.entity_id
_entity_poly.type
_entity_poly.pdbx_seq_one_letter_code
_entity_poly.pdbx_strand_id
1 'polypeptide(L)'
;MFFPRCLGVRNGLWIFAVVGLLVFVIFSLRVDDNTYGVFKRRRGGGPFDRRPFVQTIVHLDLKGAPPIPSVYTWLFPLLKKLGVHGVLIEYEDMFPYSGPLNSVVRLHHYDVSEIEEINKIAQMNDIEIIPLVQTFGHMEFILKHPPFAGLRESQLEVGVAYLSSRWVSSARILDLLTNL
;
A
#
# COMPACT_ATOMS: atom_id res chain seq x y z
N MET A 1 -70.95 -24.77 -22.29
CA MET A 1 -69.97 -25.55 -21.50
C MET A 1 -68.61 -24.88 -21.68
N PHE A 2 -67.98 -24.48 -20.57
CA PHE A 2 -66.73 -23.72 -20.48
C PHE A 2 -65.52 -24.45 -21.08
N PHE A 3 -64.58 -23.72 -21.70
CA PHE A 3 -63.15 -23.56 -21.28
C PHE A 3 -62.32 -22.83 -22.36
N PRO A 4 -61.48 -21.83 -22.00
CA PRO A 4 -60.45 -21.29 -22.89
C PRO A 4 -59.11 -22.02 -22.69
N ARG A 5 -58.26 -22.09 -23.72
CA ARG A 5 -56.83 -22.41 -23.56
C ARG A 5 -55.97 -21.24 -24.01
N CYS A 6 -55.30 -20.62 -23.04
CA CYS A 6 -54.23 -19.64 -23.22
C CYS A 6 -53.08 -20.23 -24.05
N LEU A 7 -52.60 -19.49 -25.05
CA LEU A 7 -51.29 -19.73 -25.66
C LEU A 7 -50.19 -19.11 -24.78
N GLY A 8 -49.30 -19.98 -24.29
CA GLY A 8 -48.24 -19.66 -23.36
C GLY A 8 -47.07 -18.91 -24.01
N VAL A 9 -46.73 -17.77 -23.40
CA VAL A 9 -45.43 -17.10 -23.53
C VAL A 9 -44.40 -17.95 -22.77
N ARG A 10 -43.59 -18.78 -23.46
CA ARG A 10 -42.62 -19.65 -22.77
C ARG A 10 -41.24 -19.82 -23.43
N ASN A 11 -40.85 -18.96 -24.37
CA ASN A 11 -39.60 -19.15 -25.13
C ASN A 11 -38.53 -18.05 -24.99
N GLY A 12 -38.75 -17.00 -24.19
CA GLY A 12 -37.77 -15.92 -24.00
C GLY A 12 -37.03 -15.92 -22.65
N LEU A 13 -37.60 -16.58 -21.63
CA LEU A 13 -37.12 -16.45 -20.24
C LEU A 13 -35.74 -17.08 -20.02
N TRP A 14 -35.44 -18.16 -20.74
CA TRP A 14 -34.15 -18.85 -20.67
C TRP A 14 -32.99 -18.00 -21.23
N ILE A 15 -33.27 -17.12 -22.19
CA ILE A 15 -32.25 -16.23 -22.76
C ILE A 15 -31.78 -15.24 -21.70
N PHE A 16 -32.72 -14.65 -20.94
CA PHE A 16 -32.36 -13.76 -19.83
C PHE A 16 -31.64 -14.49 -18.70
N ALA A 17 -31.99 -15.75 -18.42
CA ALA A 17 -31.29 -16.56 -17.43
C ALA A 17 -29.83 -16.87 -17.86
N VAL A 18 -29.61 -17.22 -19.13
CA VAL A 18 -28.27 -17.52 -19.66
C VAL A 18 -27.41 -16.25 -19.77
N VAL A 19 -27.98 -15.14 -20.23
CA VAL A 19 -27.28 -13.85 -20.29
C VAL A 19 -26.97 -13.34 -18.88
N GLY A 20 -27.91 -13.45 -17.94
CA GLY A 20 -27.69 -13.11 -16.54
C GLY A 20 -26.58 -13.95 -15.89
N LEU A 21 -26.54 -15.26 -16.17
CA LEU A 21 -25.48 -16.15 -15.70
C LEU A 21 -24.12 -15.79 -16.32
N LEU A 22 -24.06 -15.49 -17.63
CA LEU A 22 -22.84 -15.07 -18.29
C LEU A 22 -22.31 -13.74 -17.75
N VAL A 23 -23.19 -12.75 -17.54
CA VAL A 23 -22.83 -11.47 -16.93
C VAL A 23 -22.38 -11.67 -15.49
N PHE A 24 -23.05 -12.53 -14.72
CA PHE A 24 -22.65 -12.86 -13.35
C PHE A 24 -21.30 -13.57 -13.31
N VAL A 25 -21.03 -14.51 -14.22
CA VAL A 25 -19.74 -15.20 -14.33
C VAL A 25 -18.65 -14.22 -14.76
N ILE A 26 -18.87 -13.38 -15.76
CA ILE A 26 -17.91 -12.35 -16.18
C ILE A 26 -17.67 -11.35 -15.05
N PHE A 27 -18.71 -10.93 -14.33
CA PHE A 27 -18.60 -10.04 -13.18
C PHE A 27 -17.85 -10.72 -12.02
N SER A 28 -18.15 -11.99 -11.72
CA SER A 28 -17.46 -12.75 -10.67
C SER A 28 -15.98 -12.99 -11.02
N LEU A 29 -15.68 -13.32 -12.28
CA LEU A 29 -14.31 -13.41 -12.78
C LEU A 29 -13.59 -12.06 -12.81
N ARG A 30 -14.32 -10.93 -12.77
CA ARG A 30 -13.76 -9.57 -12.72
C ARG A 30 -13.64 -9.03 -11.30
N VAL A 31 -14.36 -9.61 -10.34
CA VAL A 31 -14.36 -9.22 -8.91
C VAL A 31 -13.22 -9.91 -8.13
N ASP A 32 -12.59 -10.95 -8.67
CA ASP A 32 -11.56 -11.72 -7.94
C ASP A 32 -10.09 -11.34 -8.25
N ASP A 33 -9.82 -10.22 -8.95
CA ASP A 33 -8.45 -9.71 -9.10
C ASP A 33 -8.03 -8.77 -7.94
N ASN A 34 -8.92 -8.49 -6.99
CA ASN A 34 -8.62 -7.64 -5.83
C ASN A 34 -8.18 -8.42 -4.59
N THR A 35 -7.55 -9.58 -4.80
CA THR A 35 -6.82 -10.26 -3.72
C THR A 35 -5.47 -9.58 -3.58
N TYR A 36 -5.42 -8.47 -2.84
CA TYR A 36 -4.17 -7.96 -2.30
C TYR A 36 -3.49 -9.08 -1.51
N GLY A 37 -2.49 -9.71 -2.12
CA GLY A 37 -1.28 -10.19 -1.47
C GLY A 37 -1.41 -11.08 -0.23
N VAL A 38 -2.47 -11.87 -0.03
CA VAL A 38 -2.43 -12.89 1.04
C VAL A 38 -1.57 -14.05 0.55
N PHE A 39 -0.25 -13.85 0.59
CA PHE A 39 0.74 -14.91 0.40
C PHE A 39 0.33 -16.11 1.25
N LYS A 40 0.22 -17.27 0.61
CA LYS A 40 -0.12 -18.54 1.27
C LYS A 40 0.91 -18.80 2.37
N ARG A 41 0.58 -18.46 3.63
CA ARG A 41 1.47 -18.61 4.80
C ARG A 41 2.10 -20.00 4.80
N ARG A 42 3.41 -20.07 4.59
CA ARG A 42 4.16 -21.31 4.84
C ARG A 42 4.16 -21.56 6.34
N ARG A 43 3.88 -22.80 6.76
CA ARG A 43 4.14 -23.23 8.13
C ARG A 43 5.67 -23.28 8.28
N GLY A 44 6.21 -22.56 9.25
CA GLY A 44 7.66 -22.37 9.45
C GLY A 44 8.44 -23.69 9.55
N GLY A 45 9.66 -23.65 9.01
CA GLY A 45 10.59 -24.77 8.85
C GLY A 45 11.34 -25.15 10.13
N GLY A 46 11.67 -26.43 10.25
CA GLY A 46 12.43 -26.99 11.36
C GLY A 46 13.92 -26.62 11.35
N PRO A 47 14.71 -27.14 12.31
CA PRO A 47 16.09 -26.72 12.60
C PRO A 47 17.11 -26.85 11.45
N PHE A 48 16.74 -27.51 10.35
CA PHE A 48 17.61 -27.78 9.19
C PHE A 48 17.06 -27.23 7.87
N ASP A 49 16.02 -26.38 7.91
CA ASP A 49 15.49 -25.77 6.69
C ASP A 49 16.48 -24.74 6.12
N ARG A 50 16.68 -24.77 4.79
CA ARG A 50 17.53 -23.80 4.08
C ARG A 50 16.94 -22.39 4.11
N ARG A 51 15.63 -22.25 4.37
CA ARG A 51 14.96 -20.96 4.58
C ARG A 51 14.20 -20.99 5.91
N PRO A 52 14.84 -20.60 7.02
CA PRO A 52 14.24 -20.71 8.35
C PRO A 52 13.07 -19.74 8.56
N PHE A 53 13.01 -18.64 7.79
CA PHE A 53 11.98 -17.61 7.94
C PHE A 53 10.84 -17.81 6.93
N VAL A 54 9.61 -17.62 7.40
CA VAL A 54 8.39 -17.67 6.57
C VAL A 54 8.36 -16.52 5.56
N GLN A 55 8.85 -15.36 5.97
CA GLN A 55 9.01 -14.17 5.13
C GLN A 55 10.37 -13.54 5.40
N THR A 56 10.94 -12.98 4.35
CA THR A 56 12.17 -12.20 4.38
C THR A 56 11.86 -10.85 3.77
N ILE A 57 12.07 -9.78 4.54
CA ILE A 57 11.77 -8.40 4.13
C ILE A 57 13.08 -7.61 4.18
N VAL A 58 13.31 -6.78 3.17
CA VAL A 58 14.45 -5.85 3.13
C VAL A 58 13.96 -4.45 3.48
N HIS A 59 14.65 -3.76 4.39
CA HIS A 59 14.34 -2.37 4.74
C HIS A 59 15.18 -1.43 3.87
N LEU A 60 14.51 -0.50 3.20
CA LEU A 60 15.13 0.62 2.48
C LEU A 60 14.81 1.92 3.22
N ASP A 61 15.84 2.52 3.80
CA ASP A 61 15.79 3.89 4.35
C ASP A 61 16.17 4.87 3.24
N LEU A 62 15.22 5.71 2.83
CA LEU A 62 15.39 6.65 1.71
C LEU A 62 15.76 8.06 2.17
N LYS A 63 15.93 8.27 3.49
CA LYS A 63 16.16 9.59 4.08
C LYS A 63 17.35 10.28 3.43
N GLY A 64 17.08 11.43 2.82
CA GLY A 64 18.11 12.30 2.24
C GLY A 64 18.66 11.89 0.87
N ALA A 65 18.50 10.64 0.42
CA ALA A 65 19.05 10.15 -0.85
C ALA A 65 18.22 9.00 -1.45
N PRO A 66 17.01 9.28 -1.96
CA PRO A 66 16.17 8.26 -2.59
C PRO A 66 16.84 7.77 -3.90
N PRO A 67 16.90 6.46 -4.16
CA PRO A 67 17.28 5.94 -5.46
C PRO A 67 16.31 6.40 -6.54
N ILE A 68 16.80 6.74 -7.73
CA ILE A 68 15.91 7.03 -8.87
C ILE A 68 15.09 5.79 -9.26
N PRO A 69 13.89 5.94 -9.86
CA PRO A 69 13.01 4.81 -10.21
C PRO A 69 13.69 3.68 -11.01
N SER A 70 14.63 4.04 -11.89
CA SER A 70 15.38 3.06 -12.70
C SER A 70 16.23 2.10 -11.87
N VAL A 71 16.62 2.45 -10.64
CA VAL A 71 17.33 1.55 -9.73
C VAL A 71 16.47 0.34 -9.36
N TYR A 72 15.17 0.53 -9.15
CA TYR A 72 14.26 -0.53 -8.76
C TYR A 72 14.08 -1.59 -9.86
N THR A 73 14.29 -1.21 -11.13
CA THR A 73 14.18 -2.11 -12.29
C THR A 73 15.19 -3.27 -12.25
N TRP A 74 16.34 -3.10 -11.59
CA TRP A 74 17.32 -4.18 -11.38
C TRP A 74 17.34 -4.67 -9.94
N LEU A 75 17.02 -3.82 -8.97
CA LEU A 75 17.04 -4.17 -7.55
C LEU A 75 15.94 -5.19 -7.20
N PHE A 76 14.68 -4.96 -7.57
CA PHE A 76 13.59 -5.88 -7.22
C PHE A 76 13.74 -7.28 -7.84
N PRO A 77 14.14 -7.44 -9.13
CA PRO A 77 14.47 -8.75 -9.66
C PRO A 77 15.61 -9.44 -8.90
N LEU A 78 16.63 -8.69 -8.46
CA LEU A 78 17.72 -9.22 -7.65
C LEU A 78 17.21 -9.72 -6.29
N LEU A 79 16.46 -8.89 -5.57
CA LEU A 79 15.85 -9.25 -4.28
C LEU A 79 14.96 -10.49 -4.42
N LYS A 80 14.18 -10.57 -5.49
CA LYS A 80 13.33 -11.74 -5.77
C LYS A 80 14.15 -13.01 -5.96
N LYS A 81 15.26 -12.95 -6.72
CA LYS A 81 16.19 -14.09 -6.89
C LYS A 81 16.82 -14.52 -5.56
N LEU A 82 17.05 -13.59 -4.65
CA LEU A 82 17.54 -13.85 -3.29
C LEU A 82 16.47 -14.41 -2.35
N GLY A 83 15.22 -14.52 -2.79
CA GLY A 83 14.12 -15.06 -2.00
C GLY A 83 13.50 -14.05 -1.02
N VAL A 84 13.70 -12.76 -1.26
CA VAL A 84 12.97 -11.69 -0.55
C VAL A 84 11.51 -11.67 -0.99
N HIS A 85 10.63 -11.40 -0.03
CA HIS A 85 9.18 -11.42 -0.21
C HIS A 85 8.60 -10.01 -0.30
N GLY A 86 9.19 -9.07 0.44
CA GLY A 86 8.74 -7.69 0.47
C GLY A 86 9.87 -6.73 0.81
N VAL A 87 9.59 -5.46 0.63
CA VAL A 87 10.47 -4.35 0.93
C VAL A 87 9.73 -3.37 1.82
N LEU A 88 10.28 -3.13 3.00
CA LEU A 88 9.81 -2.09 3.92
C LEU A 88 10.49 -0.78 3.51
N ILE A 89 9.72 0.21 3.05
CA ILE A 89 10.26 1.47 2.56
C ILE A 89 9.95 2.59 3.55
N GLU A 90 10.99 3.21 4.07
CA GLU A 90 10.90 4.41 4.90
C GLU A 90 11.17 5.64 4.03
N TYR A 91 10.10 6.36 3.67
CA TYR A 91 10.18 7.50 2.75
C TYR A 91 10.57 8.82 3.45
N GLU A 92 10.20 9.02 4.72
CA GLU A 92 10.29 10.31 5.44
C GLU A 92 9.89 11.51 4.55
N ASP A 93 10.79 12.48 4.33
CA ASP A 93 10.60 13.70 3.55
C ASP A 93 10.79 13.52 2.03
N MET A 94 10.96 12.29 1.55
CA MET A 94 11.04 11.93 0.12
C MET A 94 9.70 11.47 -0.46
N PHE A 95 8.66 11.32 0.36
CA PHE A 95 7.32 11.03 -0.12
C PHE A 95 6.65 12.29 -0.68
N PRO A 96 5.87 12.21 -1.79
CA PRO A 96 5.08 13.33 -2.32
C PRO A 96 3.87 13.67 -1.45
N TYR A 97 4.10 14.15 -0.23
CA TYR A 97 3.01 14.61 0.62
C TYR A 97 2.31 15.83 0.02
N SER A 98 0.98 15.83 0.14
CA SER A 98 0.12 16.92 -0.32
C SER A 98 -0.55 17.64 0.85
N GLY A 99 -1.27 18.73 0.55
CA GLY A 99 -2.06 19.45 1.55
C GLY A 99 -1.22 20.05 2.69
N PRO A 100 -1.62 19.88 3.97
CA PRO A 100 -0.90 20.45 5.12
C PRO A 100 0.58 20.03 5.22
N LEU A 101 0.93 18.86 4.67
CA LEU A 101 2.28 18.30 4.73
C LEU A 101 3.18 18.72 3.56
N ASN A 102 2.67 19.45 2.57
CA ASN A 102 3.46 19.88 1.41
C ASN A 102 4.72 20.70 1.79
N SER A 103 4.75 21.35 2.96
CA SER A 103 5.94 22.09 3.42
C SER A 103 7.06 21.21 3.98
N VAL A 104 6.83 19.91 4.18
CA VAL A 104 7.80 18.98 4.79
C VAL A 104 8.60 18.19 3.76
N VAL A 105 8.15 18.16 2.49
CA VAL A 105 8.83 17.43 1.41
C VAL A 105 10.15 18.10 1.03
N ARG A 106 11.15 17.32 0.62
CA ARG A 106 12.42 17.85 0.12
C ARG A 106 12.34 18.27 -1.35
N LEU A 107 13.34 19.02 -1.80
CA LEU A 107 13.42 19.51 -3.18
C LEU A 107 13.43 18.40 -4.25
N HIS A 108 14.02 17.24 -3.93
CA HIS A 108 14.16 16.09 -4.83
C HIS A 108 13.45 14.85 -4.25
N HIS A 109 12.24 15.06 -3.74
CA HIS A 109 11.34 13.98 -3.34
C HIS A 109 10.79 13.27 -4.59
N TYR A 110 10.21 12.09 -4.42
CA TYR A 110 9.55 11.41 -5.53
C TYR A 110 8.29 12.14 -5.97
N ASP A 111 7.97 12.14 -7.25
CA ASP A 111 6.63 12.47 -7.73
C ASP A 111 5.65 11.30 -7.54
N VAL A 112 4.35 11.58 -7.55
CA VAL A 112 3.30 10.54 -7.46
C VAL A 112 3.47 9.47 -8.54
N SER A 113 3.80 9.88 -9.77
CA SER A 113 4.04 8.94 -10.87
C SER A 113 5.26 8.05 -10.66
N GLU A 114 6.29 8.54 -9.96
CA GLU A 114 7.47 7.73 -9.62
C GLU A 114 7.13 6.69 -8.55
N ILE A 115 6.30 7.04 -7.55
CA ILE A 115 5.77 6.08 -6.58
C ILE A 115 4.94 4.99 -7.27
N GLU A 116 4.07 5.37 -8.20
CA GLU A 116 3.29 4.42 -9.02
C GLU A 116 4.20 3.51 -9.85
N GLU A 117 5.26 4.05 -10.45
CA GLU A 117 6.24 3.27 -11.20
C GLU A 117 6.96 2.26 -10.30
N ILE A 118 7.44 2.69 -9.12
CA ILE A 118 8.09 1.80 -8.15
C ILE A 118 7.14 0.66 -7.74
N ASN A 119 5.89 0.97 -7.41
CA ASN A 119 4.88 -0.03 -7.05
C ASN A 119 4.61 -1.01 -8.19
N LYS A 120 4.54 -0.52 -9.43
CA LYS A 120 4.39 -1.37 -10.62
C LYS A 120 5.58 -2.30 -10.82
N ILE A 121 6.81 -1.81 -10.69
CA ILE A 121 8.02 -2.64 -10.81
C ILE A 121 8.03 -3.70 -9.70
N ALA A 122 7.63 -3.35 -8.47
CA ALA A 122 7.55 -4.29 -7.36
C ALA A 122 6.53 -5.40 -7.62
N GLN A 123 5.34 -5.04 -8.08
CA GLN A 123 4.28 -5.97 -8.46
C GLN A 123 4.74 -6.94 -9.56
N MET A 124 5.41 -6.43 -10.60
CA MET A 124 5.96 -7.26 -11.69
C MET A 124 7.03 -8.26 -11.21
N ASN A 125 7.63 -8.04 -10.03
CA ASN A 125 8.66 -8.89 -9.45
C ASN A 125 8.17 -9.68 -8.23
N ASP A 126 6.85 -9.73 -7.98
CA ASP A 126 6.25 -10.37 -6.81
C ASP A 126 6.93 -9.94 -5.50
N ILE A 127 7.19 -8.63 -5.36
CA ILE A 127 7.71 -7.96 -4.18
C ILE A 127 6.58 -7.12 -3.58
N GLU A 128 6.24 -7.38 -2.32
CA GLU A 128 5.31 -6.54 -1.55
C GLU A 128 6.01 -5.24 -1.10
N ILE A 129 5.44 -4.09 -1.41
CA ILE A 129 5.90 -2.81 -0.85
C ILE A 129 5.13 -2.56 0.44
N ILE A 130 5.86 -2.34 1.52
CA ILE A 130 5.32 -2.04 2.85
C ILE A 130 5.81 -0.63 3.22
N PRO A 131 4.95 0.40 3.20
CA PRO A 131 5.38 1.73 3.61
C PRO A 131 5.58 1.77 5.14
N LEU A 132 6.74 2.25 5.58
CA LEU A 132 7.03 2.56 6.97
C LEU A 132 6.68 4.02 7.22
N VAL A 133 5.65 4.24 8.04
CA VAL A 133 5.24 5.58 8.49
C VAL A 133 5.53 5.74 9.97
N GLN A 134 6.37 6.72 10.27
CA GLN A 134 6.65 7.14 11.64
C GLN A 134 5.42 7.83 12.22
N THR A 135 5.07 7.48 13.47
CA THR A 135 3.85 7.98 14.13
C THR A 135 4.11 8.71 15.43
N PHE A 136 5.25 8.47 16.09
CA PHE A 136 5.57 9.07 17.39
C PHE A 136 7.03 9.51 17.52
N GLY A 137 7.97 8.62 17.27
CA GLY A 137 9.41 8.90 17.24
C GLY A 137 9.94 9.06 15.82
N HIS A 138 11.18 9.51 15.68
CA HIS A 138 11.84 9.74 14.38
C HIS A 138 11.07 10.73 13.49
N MET A 139 10.37 11.67 14.11
CA MET A 139 9.51 12.64 13.44
C MET A 139 10.27 13.93 13.11
N GLU A 140 11.60 13.96 13.16
CA GLU A 140 12.40 15.17 12.95
C GLU A 140 12.12 15.80 11.58
N PHE A 141 11.84 14.98 10.57
CA PHE A 141 11.55 15.45 9.21
C PHE A 141 10.30 16.34 9.15
N ILE A 142 9.33 16.14 10.04
CA ILE A 142 8.13 16.99 10.17
C ILE A 142 8.33 18.05 11.24
N LEU A 143 8.73 17.62 12.44
CA LEU A 143 8.72 18.44 13.66
C LEU A 143 9.79 19.54 13.64
N LYS A 144 10.81 19.47 12.77
CA LYS A 144 11.77 20.58 12.58
C LYS A 144 11.11 21.83 11.99
N HIS A 145 9.98 21.69 11.30
CA HIS A 145 9.31 22.81 10.63
C HIS A 145 8.46 23.63 11.63
N PRO A 146 8.50 24.98 11.57
CA PRO A 146 7.77 25.84 12.53
C PRO A 146 6.26 25.54 12.69
N PRO A 147 5.49 25.21 11.62
CA PRO A 147 4.07 24.87 11.74
C PRO A 147 3.79 23.60 12.57
N PHE A 148 4.82 22.79 12.81
CA PHE A 148 4.76 21.53 13.55
C PHE A 148 5.64 21.54 14.80
N ALA A 149 6.17 22.69 15.23
CA ALA A 149 6.98 22.74 16.46
C ALA A 149 6.14 22.52 17.73
N GLY A 150 4.89 23.02 17.76
CA GLY A 150 3.97 22.87 18.90
C GLY A 150 3.45 21.45 19.12
N LEU A 151 3.86 20.54 18.25
CA LEU A 151 3.54 19.12 18.27
C LEU A 151 4.60 18.32 19.04
N ARG A 152 5.83 18.83 19.18
CA ARG A 152 6.93 18.13 19.89
C ARG A 152 6.57 17.81 21.34
N GLU A 153 7.05 16.68 21.84
CA GLU A 153 6.98 16.30 23.25
C GLU A 153 7.72 17.31 24.15
N SER A 154 8.88 17.78 23.69
CA SER A 154 9.68 18.80 24.35
C SER A 154 10.13 19.86 23.34
N GLN A 155 10.26 21.12 23.78
CA GLN A 155 10.72 22.21 22.91
C GLN A 155 12.16 21.99 22.40
N LEU A 156 12.97 21.26 23.17
CA LEU A 156 14.37 20.98 22.87
C LEU A 156 14.55 19.72 22.00
N GLU A 157 13.56 18.83 21.97
CA GLU A 157 13.65 17.55 21.26
C GLU A 157 12.78 17.58 19.99
N VAL A 158 13.43 17.50 18.84
CA VAL A 158 12.77 17.65 17.53
C VAL A 158 12.23 16.32 17.00
N GLY A 159 12.53 15.18 17.65
CA GLY A 159 12.23 13.85 17.11
C GLY A 159 10.97 13.18 17.62
N VAL A 160 10.40 13.67 18.72
CA VAL A 160 9.31 12.96 19.42
C VAL A 160 8.05 13.82 19.47
N ALA A 161 6.94 13.21 19.07
CA ALA A 161 5.61 13.78 19.10
C ALA A 161 4.97 13.66 20.48
N TYR A 162 4.35 14.73 20.98
CA TYR A 162 3.63 14.72 22.25
C TYR A 162 2.35 13.88 22.16
N LEU A 163 2.21 12.83 22.96
CA LEU A 163 0.97 12.03 22.96
C LEU A 163 -0.15 12.78 23.71
N SER A 164 -0.98 13.53 22.99
CA SER A 164 -2.22 14.10 23.56
C SER A 164 -3.42 13.82 22.68
N SER A 165 -4.61 13.98 23.25
CA SER A 165 -5.87 13.97 22.51
C SER A 165 -5.82 14.88 21.28
N ARG A 166 -5.07 16.00 21.32
CA ARG A 166 -4.85 16.83 20.13
C ARG A 166 -4.09 16.14 19.01
N TRP A 167 -3.10 15.30 19.28
CA TRP A 167 -2.35 14.59 18.24
C TRP A 167 -3.14 13.47 17.57
N VAL A 168 -3.95 12.77 18.36
CA VAL A 168 -4.81 11.68 17.87
C VAL A 168 -6.07 12.23 17.19
N SER A 169 -6.62 13.36 17.67
CA SER A 169 -7.90 13.92 17.17
C SER A 169 -7.74 14.99 16.11
N SER A 170 -6.61 15.70 16.05
CA SER A 170 -6.44 16.84 15.14
C SER A 170 -5.71 16.37 13.89
N ALA A 171 -6.42 15.68 12.99
CA ALA A 171 -6.11 15.49 11.57
C ALA A 171 -4.71 14.98 11.12
N ARG A 172 -3.65 14.95 11.94
CA ARG A 172 -2.26 15.00 11.43
C ARG A 172 -1.55 13.65 11.33
N ILE A 173 -1.84 12.69 12.21
CA ILE A 173 -1.47 11.28 11.96
C ILE A 173 -2.33 10.73 10.82
N LEU A 174 -3.60 11.14 10.78
CA LEU A 174 -4.49 10.77 9.69
C LEU A 174 -3.98 11.34 8.36
N ASP A 175 -3.49 12.59 8.33
CA ASP A 175 -2.88 13.19 7.13
C ASP A 175 -1.74 12.32 6.60
N LEU A 176 -0.84 11.82 7.46
CA LEU A 176 0.23 10.91 7.06
C LEU A 176 -0.31 9.60 6.46
N LEU A 177 -1.32 9.02 7.09
CA LEU A 177 -1.94 7.77 6.63
C LEU A 177 -2.79 7.96 5.37
N THR A 178 -3.39 9.13 5.16
CA THR A 178 -4.22 9.43 3.98
C THR A 178 -3.43 9.78 2.73
N ASN A 179 -2.13 10.08 2.88
CA ASN A 179 -1.25 10.33 1.74
C ASN A 179 -0.66 9.02 1.17
N LEU A 180 -0.73 7.91 1.91
CA LEU A 180 -0.32 6.58 1.44
C LEU A 180 -1.44 5.89 0.65
#